data_AF-A0A2C9LLE2-F1
#
_entry.id   AF-A0A2C9LLE2-F1
#
_cell.length_a   1.000
_cell.length_b   1.000
_cell.length_c   1.000
_cell.angle_alpha   90.00
_cell.angle_beta   90.00
_cell.angle_gamma   90.00
#
_symmetry.space_group_name_H-M   'P 1'
#
loop_
_entity.id
_entity.type
_entity.pdbx_description
1 polymer ?
#
loop_
_entity_poly.entity_id
_entity_poly.type
_entity_poly.pdbx_seq_one_letter_code
_entity_poly.pdbx_strand_id
1 'polypeptide(L)'
;MLRLQVWLLALVVTVTGLSDSYYKARQAFIDEELAMRVGAKQILNRKEQTVNKFLMNLKNQTIQQSIWTTTPYPPAISFFKSKPWIDNSTIYKIIKMMPKDWQSMDELRSAANDPDEFDEQLIIDTSIWVKDPFQAYPSVNDVWGKFETYFSSLKGLVAPPENLRSYLERGIREFYDDGVQYIEMKTGTK
;
A
#
# COMPACT_ATOMS: atom_id res chain seq x y z
N MET A 1 -47.16 43.00 -14.61
CA MET A 1 -45.88 42.49 -14.08
C MET A 1 -45.98 41.09 -13.47
N LEU A 2 -47.06 40.67 -12.78
CA LEU A 2 -47.15 39.32 -12.19
C LEU A 2 -47.16 38.15 -13.20
N ARG A 3 -47.68 38.33 -14.43
CA ARG A 3 -47.77 37.24 -15.41
C ARG A 3 -46.40 36.77 -15.92
N LEU A 4 -45.39 37.65 -15.97
CA LEU A 4 -44.05 37.29 -16.44
C LEU A 4 -43.26 36.48 -15.40
N GLN A 5 -43.49 36.72 -14.10
CA GLN A 5 -42.87 35.96 -13.02
C GLN A 5 -43.40 34.52 -12.92
N VAL A 6 -44.68 34.29 -13.25
CA VAL A 6 -45.27 32.93 -13.27
C VAL A 6 -44.68 32.09 -14.40
N TRP A 7 -44.42 32.68 -15.57
CA TRP A 7 -43.75 31.98 -16.68
C TRP A 7 -42.27 31.69 -16.38
N LEU A 8 -41.58 32.59 -15.68
CA LEU A 8 -40.20 32.35 -15.22
C LEU A 8 -40.12 31.25 -14.16
N LEU A 9 -41.09 31.14 -13.25
CA LEU A 9 -41.19 30.03 -12.30
C LEU A 9 -41.54 28.70 -12.99
N ALA A 10 -42.38 28.71 -14.03
CA ALA A 10 -42.72 27.50 -14.79
C ALA A 10 -41.55 26.95 -15.63
N LEU A 11 -40.67 27.82 -16.14
CA LEU A 11 -39.47 27.42 -16.89
C LEU A 11 -38.38 26.80 -16.00
N VAL A 12 -38.32 27.19 -14.72
CA VAL A 12 -37.34 26.67 -13.75
C VAL A 12 -37.72 25.26 -13.26
N VAL A 13 -38.99 24.85 -13.36
CA VAL A 13 -39.46 23.53 -12.89
C VAL A 13 -39.18 22.39 -13.87
N THR A 14 -38.85 22.67 -15.15
CA THR A 14 -38.58 21.61 -16.13
C THR A 14 -37.13 21.06 -16.12
N VAL A 15 -36.26 21.53 -15.22
CA VAL A 15 -34.96 20.91 -14.96
C VAL A 15 -35.05 20.01 -13.72
N THR A 16 -36.03 19.13 -13.67
CA THR A 16 -36.22 18.21 -12.54
C THR A 16 -36.09 16.75 -12.98
N GLY A 17 -34.96 16.16 -12.59
CA GLY A 17 -34.76 14.71 -12.53
C GLY A 17 -34.13 14.08 -13.76
N LEU A 18 -32.91 13.57 -13.60
CA LEU A 18 -32.42 12.45 -14.41
C LEU A 18 -33.49 11.34 -14.45
N SER A 19 -33.67 10.68 -15.60
CA SER A 19 -34.74 9.68 -15.77
C SER A 19 -34.54 8.46 -14.84
N ASP A 20 -35.63 7.84 -14.39
CA ASP A 20 -35.58 6.58 -13.61
C ASP A 20 -34.80 5.47 -14.36
N SER A 21 -34.89 5.46 -15.69
CA SER A 21 -34.10 4.61 -16.57
C SER A 21 -32.58 4.85 -16.41
N TYR A 22 -32.15 6.11 -16.30
CA TYR A 22 -30.74 6.45 -16.07
C TYR A 22 -30.25 5.93 -14.72
N TYR A 23 -31.00 6.13 -13.63
CA TYR A 23 -30.58 5.66 -12.31
C TYR A 23 -30.48 4.14 -12.25
N LYS A 24 -31.41 3.42 -12.88
CA LYS A 24 -31.36 1.95 -13.02
C LYS A 24 -30.15 1.50 -13.82
N ALA A 25 -29.87 2.12 -14.96
CA ALA A 25 -28.71 1.81 -15.77
C ALA A 25 -27.40 2.09 -15.00
N ARG A 26 -27.30 3.24 -14.32
CA ARG A 26 -26.15 3.60 -13.49
C ARG A 26 -25.92 2.58 -12.37
N GLN A 27 -26.97 2.15 -11.70
CA GLN A 27 -26.85 1.16 -10.63
C GLN A 27 -26.40 -0.20 -11.18
N ALA A 28 -26.96 -0.63 -12.32
CA ALA A 28 -26.55 -1.87 -12.98
C ALA A 28 -25.05 -1.87 -13.33
N PHE A 29 -24.52 -0.75 -13.87
CA PHE A 29 -23.09 -0.61 -14.15
C PHE A 29 -22.22 -0.66 -12.88
N ILE A 30 -22.66 -0.02 -11.79
CA ILE A 30 -21.92 -0.06 -10.52
C ILE A 30 -21.90 -1.48 -9.94
N ASP A 31 -23.04 -2.16 -9.96
CA ASP A 31 -23.16 -3.53 -9.45
C ASP A 31 -22.29 -4.50 -10.26
N GLU A 32 -22.24 -4.33 -11.58
CA GLU A 32 -21.36 -5.08 -12.47
C GLU A 32 -19.88 -4.81 -12.16
N GLU A 33 -19.48 -3.55 -12.04
CA GLU A 33 -18.10 -3.17 -11.68
C GLU A 33 -17.70 -3.77 -10.33
N LEU A 34 -18.59 -3.69 -9.33
CA LEU A 34 -18.35 -4.25 -8.00
C LEU A 34 -18.20 -5.77 -8.06
N ALA A 35 -19.00 -6.46 -8.88
CA ALA A 35 -18.92 -7.92 -9.03
C ALA A 35 -17.63 -8.40 -9.72
N MET A 36 -17.00 -7.57 -10.54
CA MET A 36 -15.74 -7.88 -11.22
C MET A 36 -14.49 -7.69 -10.34
N ARG A 37 -14.59 -6.97 -9.22
CA ARG A 37 -13.45 -6.69 -8.35
C ARG A 37 -12.94 -7.96 -7.67
N VAL A 38 -11.63 -7.99 -7.37
CA VAL A 38 -11.02 -9.06 -6.60
C VAL A 38 -11.72 -9.18 -5.24
N GLY A 39 -12.10 -10.40 -4.87
CA GLY A 39 -12.78 -10.67 -3.60
C GLY A 39 -14.28 -10.34 -3.58
N ALA A 40 -14.89 -9.86 -4.67
CA ALA A 40 -16.30 -9.48 -4.70
C ALA A 40 -17.28 -10.62 -4.40
N LYS A 41 -16.90 -11.87 -4.75
CA LYS A 41 -17.70 -13.07 -4.49
C LYS A 41 -17.56 -13.60 -3.05
N GLN A 42 -16.71 -12.97 -2.22
CA GLN A 42 -16.49 -13.39 -0.84
C GLN A 42 -17.69 -13.00 0.03
N ILE A 43 -18.31 -14.01 0.66
CA ILE A 43 -19.44 -13.80 1.57
C ILE A 43 -18.90 -13.55 2.97
N LEU A 44 -19.03 -12.31 3.46
CA LEU A 44 -18.56 -11.91 4.79
C LEU A 44 -19.55 -12.29 5.88
N ASN A 45 -19.07 -12.83 6.98
CA ASN A 45 -19.84 -13.05 8.20
C ASN A 45 -20.07 -11.74 8.99
N ARG A 46 -20.90 -11.77 10.04
CA ARG A 46 -21.26 -10.55 10.80
C ARG A 46 -20.06 -9.83 11.44
N LYS A 47 -19.06 -10.58 11.93
CA LYS A 47 -17.85 -10.00 12.53
C LYS A 47 -16.97 -9.36 11.45
N GLU A 48 -16.77 -10.06 10.34
CA GLU A 48 -16.02 -9.58 9.18
C GLU A 48 -16.66 -8.33 8.57
N GLN A 49 -18.00 -8.28 8.47
CA GLN A 49 -18.71 -7.09 8.01
C GLN A 49 -18.46 -5.87 8.91
N THR A 50 -18.38 -6.08 10.23
CA THR A 50 -18.10 -5.02 11.20
C THR A 50 -16.67 -4.50 11.02
N VAL A 51 -15.70 -5.41 10.92
CA VAL A 51 -14.28 -5.07 10.67
C VAL A 51 -14.11 -4.38 9.31
N ASN A 52 -14.75 -4.90 8.26
CA ASN A 52 -14.73 -4.31 6.92
C ASN A 52 -15.30 -2.89 6.94
N LYS A 53 -16.44 -2.67 7.61
CA LYS A 53 -17.02 -1.33 7.74
C LYS A 53 -16.06 -0.36 8.43
N PHE A 54 -15.42 -0.80 9.51
CA PHE A 54 -14.42 0.00 10.22
C PHE A 54 -13.21 0.32 9.32
N LEU A 55 -12.66 -0.68 8.63
CA LEU A 55 -11.51 -0.53 7.74
C LEU A 55 -11.82 0.39 6.55
N MET A 56 -12.98 0.24 5.92
CA MET A 56 -13.41 1.09 4.82
C MET A 56 -13.64 2.53 5.28
N ASN A 57 -14.16 2.74 6.49
CA ASN A 57 -14.28 4.08 7.05
C ASN A 57 -12.89 4.71 7.26
N LEU A 58 -11.96 3.99 7.90
CA LEU A 58 -10.60 4.47 8.11
C LEU A 58 -9.90 4.78 6.78
N LYS A 59 -9.99 3.88 5.80
CA LYS A 59 -9.48 4.08 4.44
C LYS A 59 -10.04 5.36 3.82
N ASN A 60 -11.37 5.52 3.86
CA ASN A 60 -12.02 6.69 3.28
C ASN A 60 -11.58 7.97 4.00
N GLN A 61 -11.49 7.98 5.32
CA GLN A 61 -10.99 9.13 6.08
C GLN A 61 -9.56 9.52 5.66
N THR A 62 -8.65 8.56 5.54
CA THR A 62 -7.27 8.83 5.09
C THR A 62 -7.24 9.40 3.67
N ILE A 63 -8.04 8.86 2.74
CA ILE A 63 -8.12 9.37 1.37
C ILE A 63 -8.72 10.77 1.36
N GLN A 64 -9.83 10.99 2.06
CA GLN A 64 -10.51 12.28 2.10
C GLN A 64 -9.63 13.35 2.74
N GLN A 65 -8.86 13.02 3.77
CA GLN A 65 -7.88 13.95 4.34
C GLN A 65 -6.91 14.45 3.27
N SER A 66 -6.37 13.58 2.42
CA SER A 66 -5.49 14.01 1.32
C SER A 66 -6.20 14.78 0.21
N ILE A 67 -7.52 14.61 0.04
CA ILE A 67 -8.31 15.36 -0.94
C ILE A 67 -8.62 16.78 -0.44
N TRP A 68 -9.04 16.90 0.83
CA TRP A 68 -9.52 18.17 1.41
C TRP A 68 -8.41 19.01 2.04
N THR A 69 -7.25 18.41 2.33
CA THR A 69 -6.10 19.09 2.95
C THR A 69 -4.86 18.98 2.07
N THR A 70 -3.79 19.66 2.45
CA THR A 70 -2.47 19.54 1.80
C THR A 70 -1.69 18.30 2.23
N THR A 71 -2.30 17.39 3.00
CA THR A 71 -1.68 16.13 3.43
C THR A 71 -1.38 15.25 2.20
N PRO A 72 -0.12 14.91 1.92
CA PRO A 72 0.21 14.11 0.75
C PRO A 72 -0.45 12.73 0.80
N TYR A 73 -0.94 12.24 -0.35
CA TYR A 73 -1.45 10.88 -0.48
C TYR A 73 -0.28 9.90 -0.66
N PRO A 74 0.05 9.03 0.32
CA PRO A 74 1.29 8.26 0.31
C PRO A 74 1.51 7.39 -0.95
N PRO A 75 0.48 6.77 -1.57
CA PRO A 75 0.65 6.00 -2.80
C PRO A 75 0.93 6.83 -4.06
N ALA A 76 0.64 8.14 -4.07
CA ALA A 76 0.87 9.01 -5.23
C ALA A 76 2.27 9.65 -5.23
N ILE A 77 3.06 9.42 -4.19
CA ILE A 77 4.44 9.89 -4.09
C ILE A 77 5.41 8.73 -3.98
N SER A 78 6.67 9.00 -4.28
CA SER A 78 7.73 8.00 -4.20
C SER A 78 7.80 7.35 -2.80
N PHE A 79 7.90 6.03 -2.76
CA PHE A 79 7.91 5.23 -1.51
C PHE A 79 8.99 5.72 -0.52
N PHE A 80 10.16 6.12 -1.02
CA PHE A 80 11.25 6.66 -0.20
C PHE A 80 10.81 7.86 0.66
N LYS A 81 9.90 8.69 0.13
CA LYS A 81 9.38 9.88 0.83
C LYS A 81 8.15 9.55 1.68
N SER A 82 7.27 8.67 1.20
CA SER A 82 6.03 8.30 1.92
C SER A 82 6.21 7.29 3.04
N LYS A 83 7.29 6.50 3.05
CA LYS A 83 7.48 5.40 4.00
C LYS A 83 7.24 5.80 5.47
N PRO A 84 7.79 6.91 6.01
CA PRO A 84 7.54 7.30 7.39
C PRO A 84 6.06 7.56 7.70
N TRP A 85 5.30 8.09 6.73
CA TRP A 85 3.88 8.33 6.87
C TRP A 85 3.07 7.03 6.81
N ILE A 86 3.48 6.09 5.96
CA ILE A 86 2.88 4.75 5.88
C ILE A 86 3.08 4.03 7.23
N ASP A 87 4.31 4.00 7.74
CA ASP A 87 4.68 3.31 8.97
C ASP A 87 3.89 3.83 10.19
N ASN A 88 3.63 5.14 10.25
CA ASN A 88 2.86 5.73 11.34
C ASN A 88 1.33 5.56 11.18
N SER A 89 0.85 5.23 9.99
CA SER A 89 -0.58 5.15 9.71
C SER A 89 -1.27 4.01 10.45
N THR A 90 -2.47 4.28 10.99
CA THR A 90 -3.30 3.25 11.66
C THR A 90 -3.69 2.13 10.69
N ILE A 91 -3.94 2.46 9.42
CA ILE A 91 -4.29 1.48 8.40
C ILE A 91 -3.15 0.50 8.15
N TYR A 92 -1.90 0.97 8.06
CA TYR A 92 -0.74 0.10 7.91
C TYR A 92 -0.54 -0.79 9.13
N LYS A 93 -0.68 -0.26 10.34
CA LYS A 93 -0.60 -1.05 11.58
C LYS A 93 -1.63 -2.19 11.60
N ILE A 94 -2.85 -1.94 11.13
CA ILE A 94 -3.88 -2.98 10.98
C ILE A 94 -3.49 -4.00 9.91
N ILE A 95 -3.02 -3.56 8.74
CA ILE A 95 -2.57 -4.46 7.65
C ILE A 95 -1.40 -5.34 8.11
N LYS A 96 -0.50 -4.79 8.92
CA LYS A 96 0.61 -5.53 9.53
C LYS A 96 0.13 -6.62 10.47
N MET A 97 -0.95 -6.38 11.22
CA MET A 97 -1.58 -7.36 12.09
C MET A 97 -2.42 -8.41 11.34
N MET A 98 -2.77 -8.18 10.07
CA MET A 98 -3.56 -9.15 9.31
C MET A 98 -2.77 -10.45 9.15
N PRO A 99 -3.35 -11.60 9.51
CA PRO A 99 -2.72 -12.88 9.29
C PRO A 99 -2.64 -13.09 7.79
N LYS A 100 -1.42 -13.14 7.27
CA LYS A 100 -1.12 -13.62 5.93
C LYS A 100 -0.72 -15.14 6.05
N ASP A 101 -1.37 -15.77 7.06
CA ASP A 101 -1.29 -17.04 7.82
C ASP A 101 -0.20 -17.19 8.96
N TRP A 102 -0.46 -17.90 10.11
CA TRP A 102 -0.10 -17.58 11.55
C TRP A 102 0.70 -18.58 12.49
N GLN A 103 1.60 -18.11 13.43
CA GLN A 103 1.57 -18.10 14.95
C GLN A 103 2.72 -17.29 15.67
N SER A 104 2.61 -16.98 16.99
CA SER A 104 3.01 -15.71 17.71
C SER A 104 4.48 -15.41 18.15
N MET A 105 4.77 -14.12 18.43
CA MET A 105 6.10 -13.52 18.70
C MET A 105 6.14 -12.49 19.86
N ASP A 106 6.40 -12.94 21.09
CA ASP A 106 6.53 -12.05 22.26
C ASP A 106 7.98 -11.89 22.79
N GLU A 107 9.02 -12.37 22.10
CA GLU A 107 10.39 -12.40 22.67
C GLU A 107 11.44 -11.47 22.02
N LEU A 108 11.19 -10.85 20.85
CA LEU A 108 12.28 -10.22 20.07
C LEU A 108 12.47 -8.70 20.23
N ARG A 109 11.77 -8.04 21.15
CA ARG A 109 11.85 -6.57 21.30
C ARG A 109 12.75 -6.06 22.43
N SER A 110 13.56 -6.93 23.02
CA SER A 110 14.37 -6.59 24.19
C SER A 110 15.86 -6.83 23.96
N ALA A 111 16.49 -6.15 22.99
CA ALA A 111 17.93 -5.91 22.98
C ALA A 111 18.39 -5.06 21.77
N ALA A 112 18.74 -3.78 21.98
CA ALA A 112 19.75 -3.06 21.18
C ALA A 112 20.12 -1.73 21.86
N ASN A 113 21.40 -1.32 21.75
CA ASN A 113 22.04 -0.30 22.60
C ASN A 113 23.03 0.64 21.84
N ASP A 114 22.81 0.92 20.53
CA ASP A 114 23.45 1.96 19.66
C ASP A 114 24.52 1.53 18.60
N PRO A 115 24.09 1.21 17.35
CA PRO A 115 24.88 0.85 16.15
C PRO A 115 24.70 1.78 14.90
N ASP A 116 24.16 2.99 15.05
CA ASP A 116 23.39 3.65 13.97
C ASP A 116 24.19 4.21 12.75
N GLU A 117 25.41 4.74 12.90
CA GLU A 117 26.13 5.42 11.79
C GLU A 117 26.75 4.46 10.76
N PHE A 118 27.28 3.32 11.21
CA PHE A 118 27.79 2.27 10.32
C PHE A 118 26.63 1.57 9.60
N ASP A 119 25.52 1.35 10.31
CA ASP A 119 24.30 0.78 9.74
C ASP A 119 23.70 1.69 8.68
N GLU A 120 23.75 3.02 8.84
CA GLU A 120 23.34 3.97 7.81
C GLU A 120 24.13 3.83 6.51
N GLN A 121 25.46 3.73 6.58
CA GLN A 121 26.31 3.56 5.40
C GLN A 121 26.11 2.18 4.75
N LEU A 122 25.98 1.13 5.57
CA LEU A 122 25.69 -0.21 5.08
C LEU A 122 24.35 -0.24 4.35
N ILE A 123 23.30 0.40 4.89
CA ILE A 123 21.99 0.50 4.24
C ILE A 123 22.08 1.24 2.89
N ILE A 124 22.87 2.31 2.78
CA ILE A 124 23.06 3.05 1.52
C ILE A 124 23.74 2.17 0.45
N ASP A 125 24.72 1.37 0.85
CA ASP A 125 25.48 0.53 -0.07
C ASP A 125 24.76 -0.78 -0.39
N THR A 126 23.97 -1.30 0.53
CA THR A 126 23.17 -2.52 0.40
C THR A 126 21.68 -2.25 0.14
N SER A 127 21.34 -1.10 -0.42
CA SER A 127 19.97 -0.85 -0.91
C SER A 127 19.96 0.22 -2.01
N ILE A 128 18.78 0.45 -2.57
CA ILE A 128 18.51 1.58 -3.47
C ILE A 128 18.01 2.82 -2.71
N TRP A 129 18.09 2.81 -1.37
CA TRP A 129 17.60 3.90 -0.53
C TRP A 129 18.42 5.16 -0.72
N VAL A 130 17.72 6.27 -0.95
CA VAL A 130 18.31 7.61 -1.02
C VAL A 130 17.26 8.65 -0.66
N LYS A 131 17.70 9.77 -0.07
CA LYS A 131 16.83 10.86 0.38
C LYS A 131 16.07 11.52 -0.77
N ASP A 132 16.70 11.69 -1.93
CA ASP A 132 16.04 12.21 -3.13
C ASP A 132 16.26 11.32 -4.36
N PRO A 133 15.35 10.36 -4.62
CA PRO A 133 15.53 9.40 -5.70
C PRO A 133 15.44 10.02 -7.09
N PHE A 134 14.75 11.17 -7.24
CA PHE A 134 14.63 11.83 -8.55
C PHE A 134 15.90 12.60 -8.93
N GLN A 135 16.67 13.06 -7.94
CA GLN A 135 17.99 13.65 -8.18
C GLN A 135 19.03 12.55 -8.37
N ALA A 136 18.99 11.50 -7.54
CA ALA A 136 19.97 10.42 -7.57
C ALA A 136 19.80 9.49 -8.80
N TYR A 137 18.57 9.29 -9.27
CA TYR A 137 18.25 8.42 -10.40
C TYR A 137 17.38 9.19 -11.42
N PRO A 138 17.98 10.03 -12.27
CA PRO A 138 17.25 10.80 -13.28
C PRO A 138 16.53 9.95 -14.33
N SER A 139 16.99 8.72 -14.56
CA SER A 139 16.40 7.78 -15.51
C SER A 139 16.21 6.38 -14.94
N VAL A 140 15.39 5.58 -15.64
CA VAL A 140 15.19 4.16 -15.36
C VAL A 140 16.51 3.38 -15.43
N ASN A 141 17.44 3.78 -16.31
CA ASN A 141 18.74 3.12 -16.44
C ASN A 141 19.64 3.37 -15.22
N ASP A 142 19.57 4.56 -14.61
CA ASP A 142 20.37 4.89 -13.43
C ASP A 142 19.96 4.05 -12.23
N VAL A 143 18.65 3.91 -12.00
CA VAL A 143 18.12 3.07 -10.90
C VAL A 143 18.38 1.58 -11.17
N TRP A 144 18.28 1.11 -12.42
CA TRP A 144 18.65 -0.26 -12.77
C TRP A 144 20.15 -0.53 -12.55
N GLY A 145 21.02 0.40 -12.94
CA GLY A 145 22.46 0.28 -12.70
C GLY A 145 22.80 0.17 -11.21
N LYS A 146 22.19 1.00 -10.35
CA LYS A 146 22.36 0.88 -8.88
C LYS A 146 21.78 -0.43 -8.35
N PHE A 147 20.61 -0.86 -8.83
CA PHE A 147 19.96 -2.11 -8.43
C PHE A 147 20.84 -3.34 -8.76
N GLU A 148 21.38 -3.42 -9.98
CA GLU A 148 22.28 -4.50 -10.38
C GLU A 148 23.60 -4.47 -9.60
N THR A 149 24.18 -3.29 -9.41
CA THR A 149 25.41 -3.11 -8.60
C THR A 149 25.19 -3.58 -7.17
N TYR A 150 24.04 -3.25 -6.57
CA TYR A 150 23.63 -3.72 -5.25
C TYR A 150 23.64 -5.25 -5.15
N PHE A 151 22.96 -5.96 -6.06
CA PHE A 151 22.93 -7.44 -6.05
C PHE A 151 24.31 -8.04 -6.30
N SER A 152 25.12 -7.43 -7.18
CA SER A 152 26.49 -7.88 -7.45
C SER A 152 27.37 -7.79 -6.20
N SER A 153 27.31 -6.67 -5.48
CA SER A 153 28.06 -6.45 -4.23
C SER A 153 27.64 -7.43 -3.13
N LEU A 154 26.34 -7.69 -2.99
CA LEU A 154 25.83 -8.66 -2.01
C LEU A 154 26.16 -10.12 -2.34
N LYS A 155 26.33 -10.45 -3.62
CA LYS A 155 26.58 -11.83 -4.05
C LYS A 155 27.81 -12.42 -3.36
N GLY A 156 28.88 -11.64 -3.19
CA GLY A 156 30.10 -12.10 -2.50
C GLY A 156 29.89 -12.39 -1.02
N LEU A 157 28.95 -11.69 -0.37
CA LEU A 157 28.61 -11.89 1.04
C LEU A 157 27.64 -13.06 1.23
N VAL A 158 26.63 -13.19 0.37
CA VAL A 158 25.54 -14.16 0.54
C VAL A 158 25.84 -15.52 -0.10
N ALA A 159 26.61 -15.59 -1.18
CA ALA A 159 26.84 -16.83 -1.91
C ALA A 159 27.55 -17.97 -1.13
N PRO A 160 28.48 -17.72 -0.19
CA PRO A 160 29.08 -18.79 0.60
C PRO A 160 28.02 -19.63 1.33
N PRO A 161 28.12 -20.97 1.36
CA PRO A 161 27.05 -21.85 1.85
C PRO A 161 26.54 -21.53 3.27
N GLU A 162 27.45 -21.19 4.19
CA GLU A 162 27.15 -20.80 5.57
C GLU A 162 26.38 -19.49 5.67
N ASN A 163 26.72 -18.50 4.84
CA ASN A 163 26.05 -17.21 4.79
C ASN A 163 24.72 -17.32 4.05
N LEU A 164 24.63 -18.13 2.99
CA LEU A 164 23.40 -18.40 2.27
C LEU A 164 22.36 -19.02 3.19
N ARG A 165 22.76 -20.00 4.00
CA ARG A 165 21.86 -20.62 4.98
C ARG A 165 21.33 -19.58 5.95
N SER A 166 22.22 -18.77 6.54
CA SER A 166 21.84 -17.73 7.50
C SER A 166 20.94 -16.66 6.87
N TYR A 167 21.23 -16.27 5.63
CA TYR A 167 20.44 -15.33 4.84
C TYR A 167 19.04 -15.87 4.56
N LEU A 168 18.92 -17.13 4.14
CA LEU A 168 17.63 -17.78 3.90
C LEU A 168 16.84 -17.95 5.21
N GLU A 169 17.48 -18.43 6.28
CA GLU A 169 16.85 -18.57 7.60
C GLU A 169 16.33 -17.21 8.12
N ARG A 170 17.12 -16.15 7.95
CA ARG A 170 16.72 -14.79 8.34
C ARG A 170 15.61 -14.25 7.45
N GLY A 171 15.70 -14.39 6.14
CA GLY A 171 14.66 -13.94 5.21
C GLY A 171 13.33 -14.65 5.45
N ILE A 172 13.35 -15.98 5.62
CA ILE A 172 12.16 -16.76 5.99
C ILE A 172 11.60 -16.28 7.32
N ARG A 173 12.45 -16.00 8.31
CA ARG A 173 12.02 -15.43 9.60
C ARG A 173 11.36 -14.06 9.42
N GLU A 174 11.93 -13.14 8.65
CA GLU A 174 11.35 -11.81 8.44
C GLU A 174 9.98 -11.86 7.75
N PHE A 175 9.81 -12.73 6.77
CA PHE A 175 8.50 -12.98 6.16
C PHE A 175 7.53 -13.62 7.15
N TYR A 176 7.98 -14.58 7.95
CA TYR A 176 7.20 -15.18 9.02
C TYR A 176 6.76 -14.15 10.07
N ASP A 177 7.65 -13.24 10.46
CA ASP A 177 7.43 -12.17 11.42
C ASP A 177 6.41 -11.14 10.91
N ASP A 178 6.30 -10.95 9.59
CA ASP A 178 5.25 -10.15 8.94
C ASP A 178 3.96 -10.94 8.68
N GLY A 179 3.91 -12.19 9.16
CA GLY A 179 2.76 -13.08 9.09
C GLY A 179 2.59 -13.77 7.76
N VAL A 180 3.64 -13.96 6.95
CA VAL A 180 3.62 -14.72 5.70
C VAL A 180 4.02 -16.17 5.97
N GLN A 181 3.18 -17.12 5.56
CA GLN A 181 3.42 -18.55 5.80
C GLN A 181 4.19 -19.30 4.72
N TYR A 182 4.14 -18.81 3.48
CA TYR A 182 4.67 -19.52 2.33
C TYR A 182 5.32 -18.53 1.35
N ILE A 183 6.48 -18.93 0.80
CA ILE A 183 7.28 -18.10 -0.09
C ILE A 183 7.67 -18.95 -1.30
N GLU A 184 7.34 -18.47 -2.48
CA GLU A 184 7.90 -18.96 -3.73
C GLU A 184 9.05 -18.07 -4.16
N MET A 185 10.27 -18.58 -4.05
CA MET A 185 11.47 -17.82 -4.43
C MET A 185 11.83 -18.08 -5.88
N LYS A 186 12.03 -17.00 -6.65
CA LYS A 186 12.66 -17.10 -7.98
C LYS A 186 14.17 -17.14 -7.80
N THR A 187 14.77 -18.29 -8.02
CA THR A 187 16.23 -18.42 -8.05
C THR A 187 16.74 -18.10 -9.44
N GLY A 188 17.82 -17.31 -9.54
CA GLY A 188 18.48 -17.02 -10.81
C GLY A 188 19.20 -18.26 -11.35
N THR A 189 18.48 -19.16 -12.02
CA THR A 189 19.07 -20.25 -12.81
C THR A 189 19.36 -19.76 -14.22
N LYS A 190 20.57 -19.24 -14.41
CA LYS A 190 21.36 -19.42 -15.61
C LYS A 190 22.81 -19.66 -15.21
#